data_AF-A0AAX3HFD1-F1
#
_entry.id   AF-A0AAX3HFD1-F1
#
_cell.length_a   1.000
_cell.length_b   1.000
_cell.length_c   1.000
_cell.angle_alpha   90.00
_cell.angle_beta   90.00
_cell.angle_gamma   90.00
#
_symmetry.space_group_name_H-M   'P 1'
#
loop_
_entity.id
_entity.type
_entity.pdbx_description
1 polymer ?
#
loop_
_entity_poly.entity_id
_entity_poly.type
_entity_poly.pdbx_seq_one_letter_code
_entity_poly.pdbx_strand_id
1 'polypeptide(L)'
;MSLPTEAQWEYAARGGRQSEYLWGDTLLEGGYYHANTWQGRFPYENTALDGFIGTAPVYEFLPNDFGLYQMIGNVWEWCRNPRYTLLASFNEDDYELPKYGIQDEEYAIRGGSFLCHCSYCNRYRVAARNGCISTSTSSHLGFRCLKE
;
A
#
# COMPACT_ATOMS: atom_id res chain seq x y z
N MET A 1 -1.55 20.11 2.60
CA MET A 1 -1.65 18.63 2.63
C MET A 1 -1.82 18.15 1.21
N SER A 2 -1.10 17.10 0.83
CA SER A 2 -1.11 16.50 -0.51
C SER A 2 -1.07 14.97 -0.39
N LEU A 3 -1.44 14.24 -1.45
CA LEU A 3 -1.16 12.80 -1.52
C LEU A 3 0.32 12.57 -1.85
N PRO A 4 0.95 11.50 -1.36
CA PRO A 4 2.32 11.16 -1.74
C PRO A 4 2.41 10.80 -3.23
N THR A 5 3.56 11.05 -3.84
CA THR A 5 3.94 10.30 -5.05
C THR A 5 4.19 8.85 -4.66
N GLU A 6 4.09 7.95 -5.63
CA GLU A 6 4.37 6.53 -5.45
C GLU A 6 5.80 6.27 -4.95
N ALA A 7 6.76 7.08 -5.39
CA ALA A 7 8.14 7.01 -4.93
C ALA A 7 8.29 7.49 -3.48
N GLN A 8 7.64 8.60 -3.10
CA GLN A 8 7.60 9.06 -1.71
C GLN A 8 6.93 8.01 -0.81
N TRP A 9 5.84 7.41 -1.28
CA TRP A 9 5.12 6.35 -0.58
C TRP A 9 6.02 5.13 -0.35
N GLU A 10 6.72 4.65 -1.39
CA GLU A 10 7.59 3.48 -1.27
C GLU A 10 8.79 3.76 -0.37
N TYR A 11 9.42 4.92 -0.52
CA TYR A 11 10.51 5.36 0.36
C TYR A 11 10.06 5.36 1.83
N ALA A 12 8.90 5.95 2.09
CA ALA A 12 8.30 5.99 3.41
C ALA A 12 7.97 4.59 3.93
N ALA A 13 7.41 3.71 3.08
CA ALA A 13 7.05 2.33 3.45
C ALA A 13 8.28 1.48 3.78
N ARG A 14 9.38 1.66 3.04
CA ARG A 14 10.64 0.96 3.28
C ARG A 14 11.28 1.30 4.62
N GLY A 15 11.06 2.49 5.16
CA GLY A 15 11.65 2.88 6.45
C GLY A 15 13.18 2.74 6.49
N GLY A 16 13.87 2.95 5.36
CA GLY A 16 15.33 2.74 5.27
C GLY A 16 15.78 1.29 5.03
N ARG A 17 14.86 0.33 4.87
CA ARG A 17 15.17 -1.09 4.61
C ARG A 17 15.11 -1.45 3.12
N GLN A 18 15.90 -2.46 2.75
CA GLN A 18 15.84 -3.13 1.46
C GLN A 18 15.32 -4.57 1.62
N SER A 19 14.04 -4.69 1.97
CA SER A 19 13.35 -5.96 2.20
C SER A 19 12.05 -6.05 1.39
N GLU A 20 11.46 -7.24 1.36
CA GLU A 20 10.17 -7.50 0.68
C GLU A 20 8.96 -6.84 1.40
N TYR A 21 8.94 -6.90 2.73
CA TYR A 21 7.93 -6.29 3.62
C TYR A 21 8.56 -5.20 4.50
N LEU A 22 7.74 -4.48 5.29
CA LEU A 22 8.21 -3.38 6.16
C LEU A 22 9.24 -3.85 7.19
N TRP A 23 9.11 -5.08 7.66
CA TRP A 23 9.93 -5.64 8.75
C TRP A 23 11.04 -6.58 8.25
N GLY A 24 10.87 -7.23 7.10
CA GLY A 24 11.82 -8.20 6.57
C GLY A 24 11.31 -8.93 5.33
N ASP A 25 11.82 -10.13 5.09
CA ASP A 25 11.56 -10.90 3.87
C ASP A 25 10.57 -12.06 4.06
N THR A 26 9.92 -12.13 5.23
CA THR A 26 8.89 -13.13 5.51
C THR A 26 7.61 -12.45 5.98
N LEU A 27 6.47 -12.85 5.43
CA LEU A 27 5.17 -12.28 5.81
C LEU A 27 4.78 -12.68 7.24
N LEU A 28 5.13 -13.91 7.62
CA LEU A 28 4.85 -14.51 8.90
C LEU A 28 6.18 -14.72 9.64
N GLU A 29 6.39 -13.98 10.72
CA GLU A 29 7.57 -14.10 11.56
C GLU A 29 7.16 -14.58 12.96
N GLY A 30 7.78 -15.64 13.46
CA GLY A 30 7.45 -16.21 14.77
C GLY A 30 6.01 -16.72 14.92
N GLY A 31 5.28 -16.93 13.82
CA GLY A 31 3.87 -17.33 13.83
C GLY A 31 2.87 -16.18 13.88
N TYR A 32 3.32 -14.93 13.84
CA TYR A 32 2.48 -13.74 13.88
C TYR A 32 2.41 -13.05 12.52
N TYR A 33 1.24 -12.50 12.20
CA TYR A 33 1.07 -11.59 11.07
C TYR A 33 1.36 -10.17 11.50
N HIS A 34 2.08 -9.43 10.65
CA HIS A 34 2.46 -8.03 10.91
C HIS A 34 1.73 -7.03 10.00
N ALA A 35 0.76 -7.52 9.21
CA ALA A 35 -0.12 -6.69 8.40
C ALA A 35 -1.48 -7.37 8.25
N ASN A 36 -2.53 -6.55 8.15
CA ASN A 36 -3.88 -7.01 7.90
C ASN A 36 -4.05 -7.44 6.43
N THR A 37 -4.18 -8.74 6.19
CA THR A 37 -4.29 -9.39 4.88
C THR A 37 -5.32 -10.52 4.95
N TRP A 38 -5.53 -11.26 3.87
CA TRP A 38 -6.42 -12.42 3.94
C TRP A 38 -5.66 -13.65 4.44
N GLN A 39 -6.29 -14.48 5.28
CA GLN A 39 -5.81 -15.83 5.58
C GLN A 39 -6.94 -16.86 5.39
N GLY A 40 -6.59 -18.07 4.96
CA GLY A 40 -7.56 -19.12 4.64
C GLY A 40 -7.82 -19.24 3.14
N ARG A 41 -9.04 -19.64 2.75
CA ARG A 41 -9.39 -19.94 1.35
C ARG A 41 -10.18 -18.80 0.72
N PHE A 42 -9.47 -17.83 0.16
CA PHE A 42 -10.10 -16.74 -0.61
C PHE A 42 -10.96 -17.29 -1.78
N PRO A 43 -12.12 -16.69 -2.10
CA PRO A 43 -12.86 -15.64 -1.38
C PRO A 43 -13.87 -16.19 -0.36
N TYR A 44 -13.79 -17.48 -0.04
CA TYR A 44 -14.86 -18.19 0.69
C TYR A 44 -14.70 -18.15 2.20
N GLU A 45 -13.48 -18.14 2.70
CA GLU A 45 -13.17 -18.23 4.13
C GLU A 45 -11.99 -17.34 4.49
N ASN A 46 -12.24 -16.38 5.39
CA ASN A 46 -11.19 -15.60 6.06
C ASN A 46 -11.10 -16.06 7.52
N THR A 47 -9.95 -16.60 7.90
CA THR A 47 -9.71 -17.13 9.26
C THR A 47 -9.32 -16.06 10.28
N ALA A 48 -9.06 -14.82 9.85
CA ALA A 48 -8.62 -13.69 10.70
C ALA A 48 -7.48 -14.07 11.66
N LEU A 49 -6.46 -14.76 11.14
CA LEU A 49 -5.29 -15.12 11.95
C LEU A 49 -4.46 -13.88 12.32
N ASP A 50 -4.60 -12.80 11.56
CA ASP A 50 -4.08 -11.48 11.90
C ASP A 50 -4.97 -10.67 12.86
N GLY A 51 -6.14 -11.21 13.23
CA GLY A 51 -7.13 -10.57 14.11
C GLY A 51 -8.26 -9.83 13.40
N PHE A 52 -8.27 -9.72 12.06
CA PHE A 52 -9.22 -8.87 11.33
C PHE A 52 -9.82 -9.57 10.09
N ILE A 53 -11.15 -9.51 9.97
CA ILE A 53 -11.85 -9.96 8.75
C ILE A 53 -11.93 -8.85 7.69
N GLY A 54 -11.96 -7.60 8.15
CA GLY A 54 -12.07 -6.38 7.34
C GLY A 54 -10.96 -5.39 7.69
N THR A 55 -11.26 -4.10 7.68
CA THR A 55 -10.27 -3.07 8.09
C THR A 55 -9.89 -3.18 9.56
N ALA A 56 -8.63 -2.87 9.88
CA ALA A 56 -8.08 -2.73 11.22
C ALA A 56 -7.90 -1.25 11.58
N PRO A 57 -7.82 -0.90 12.89
CA PRO A 57 -7.41 0.43 13.33
C PRO A 57 -6.09 0.88 12.69
N VAL A 58 -5.95 2.18 12.43
CA VAL A 58 -4.81 2.73 11.67
C VAL A 58 -3.46 2.64 12.39
N TYR A 59 -3.47 2.40 13.70
CA TYR A 59 -2.28 2.21 14.54
C TYR A 59 -2.09 0.75 15.00
N GLU A 60 -2.71 -0.18 14.28
CA GLU A 60 -2.52 -1.62 14.51
C GLU A 60 -1.21 -2.12 13.89
N PHE A 61 -0.66 -3.20 14.47
CA PHE A 61 0.66 -3.76 14.18
C PHE A 61 1.82 -2.80 14.50
N LEU A 62 3.06 -3.27 14.27
CA LEU A 62 4.25 -2.47 14.51
C LEU A 62 4.44 -1.45 13.38
N PRO A 63 4.86 -0.21 13.71
CA PRO A 63 5.28 0.72 12.69
C PRO A 63 6.60 0.27 12.06
N ASN A 64 6.90 0.76 10.86
CA ASN A 64 8.25 0.67 10.31
C ASN A 64 9.23 1.62 11.04
N ASP A 65 10.51 1.61 10.64
CA ASP A 65 11.55 2.41 11.29
C ASP A 65 11.35 3.94 11.15
N PHE A 66 10.43 4.40 10.29
CA PHE A 66 10.01 5.81 10.20
C PHE A 66 8.78 6.13 11.05
N GLY A 67 8.28 5.18 11.84
CA GLY A 67 7.10 5.37 12.69
C GLY A 67 5.77 5.27 11.92
N LEU A 68 5.78 4.75 10.69
CA LEU A 68 4.58 4.65 9.86
C LEU A 68 3.92 3.28 10.01
N TYR A 69 2.62 3.31 10.27
CA TYR A 69 1.78 2.13 10.46
C TYR A 69 1.07 1.74 9.17
N GLN A 70 0.76 0.45 9.05
CA GLN A 70 -0.13 -0.10 8.03
C GLN A 70 0.21 0.35 6.60
N MET A 71 1.51 0.46 6.28
CA MET A 71 1.94 0.78 4.92
C MET A 71 1.66 -0.38 3.95
N ILE A 72 1.46 -1.60 4.43
CA ILE A 72 0.97 -2.71 3.59
C ILE A 72 -0.22 -3.38 4.26
N GLY A 73 -1.09 -3.98 3.44
CA GLY A 73 -2.34 -4.55 3.91
C GLY A 73 -3.34 -3.47 4.29
N ASN A 74 -4.33 -3.83 5.11
CA ASN A 74 -5.44 -2.99 5.55
C ASN A 74 -6.23 -2.38 4.38
N VAL A 75 -5.85 -1.21 3.87
CA VAL A 75 -6.47 -0.61 2.68
C VAL A 75 -5.42 -0.22 1.66
N TRP A 76 -5.80 -0.31 0.38
CA TRP A 76 -5.02 0.31 -0.68
C TRP A 76 -4.91 1.81 -0.44
N GLU A 77 -3.80 2.42 -0.82
CA GLU A 77 -3.58 3.85 -0.62
C GLU A 77 -3.31 4.56 -1.93
N TRP A 78 -4.12 5.59 -2.22
CA TRP A 78 -3.93 6.47 -3.37
C TRP A 78 -2.60 7.22 -3.33
N CYS A 79 -1.94 7.28 -4.47
CA CYS A 79 -0.84 8.19 -4.76
C CYS A 79 -1.28 9.22 -5.80
N ARG A 80 -0.66 10.41 -5.80
CA ARG A 80 -1.06 11.47 -6.73
C ARG A 80 -0.69 11.20 -8.19
N ASN A 81 0.30 10.36 -8.48
CA ASN A 81 0.75 10.15 -9.85
C ASN A 81 -0.04 9.11 -10.66
N PRO A 82 -0.01 9.19 -12.00
CA PRO A 82 -0.54 8.16 -12.87
C PRO A 82 0.06 6.78 -12.54
N ARG A 83 -0.73 5.74 -12.78
CA ARG A 83 -0.29 4.36 -12.62
C ARG A 83 0.94 4.07 -13.47
N TYR A 84 1.88 3.29 -12.92
CA TYR A 84 3.05 2.78 -13.64
C TYR A 84 3.95 3.85 -14.27
N THR A 85 4.01 5.04 -13.67
CA THR A 85 5.04 6.02 -14.06
C THR A 85 6.43 5.40 -13.94
N LEU A 86 7.24 5.55 -14.99
CA LEU A 86 8.61 5.06 -15.03
C LEU A 86 9.49 5.91 -14.11
N LEU A 87 10.47 5.27 -13.47
CA LEU A 87 11.45 5.98 -12.63
C LEU A 87 12.20 7.07 -13.41
N ALA A 88 12.51 6.81 -14.69
CA ALA A 88 13.15 7.78 -15.58
C ALA A 88 12.28 9.02 -15.89
N SER A 89 10.99 8.99 -15.55
CA SER A 89 10.08 10.13 -15.68
C SER A 89 10.04 11.01 -14.43
N PHE A 90 10.65 10.59 -13.33
CA PHE A 90 10.83 11.44 -12.15
C PHE A 90 12.06 12.32 -12.41
N ASN A 91 11.88 13.64 -12.31
CA ASN A 91 12.98 14.59 -12.36
C ASN A 91 13.44 14.86 -10.92
N GLU A 92 14.75 14.81 -10.65
CA GLU A 92 15.31 15.10 -9.32
C GLU A 92 15.02 16.55 -8.90
N ASP A 93 14.92 17.47 -9.87
CA ASP A 93 14.59 18.88 -9.66
C ASP A 93 13.08 19.15 -9.63
N ASP A 94 12.26 18.23 -10.13
CA ASP A 94 10.80 18.34 -10.17
C ASP A 94 10.16 16.96 -9.99
N TYR A 95 9.89 16.61 -8.73
CA TYR A 95 9.20 15.37 -8.38
C TYR A 95 7.71 15.39 -8.76
N GLU A 96 7.21 16.47 -9.37
CA GLU A 96 5.87 16.56 -9.91
C GLU A 96 5.79 15.83 -11.25
N LEU A 97 4.94 14.81 -11.30
CA LEU A 97 4.53 14.17 -12.54
C LEU A 97 3.49 15.05 -13.25
N PRO A 98 3.26 14.89 -14.58
CA PRO A 98 2.44 15.81 -15.36
C PRO A 98 1.10 16.13 -14.68
N LYS A 99 0.67 17.39 -14.81
CA LYS A 99 -0.46 17.99 -14.09
C LYS A 99 -1.66 17.04 -13.97
N TYR A 100 -2.01 16.75 -12.72
CA TYR A 100 -3.17 15.98 -12.27
C TYR A 100 -4.50 16.62 -12.69
N GLY A 101 -5.58 15.83 -12.65
CA GLY A 101 -6.96 16.33 -12.81
C GLY A 101 -7.68 15.88 -14.08
N ILE A 102 -7.12 14.92 -14.82
CA ILE A 102 -7.83 14.28 -15.94
C ILE A 102 -8.77 13.21 -15.38
N GLN A 103 -10.06 13.43 -15.59
CA GLN A 103 -11.10 12.47 -15.21
C GLN A 103 -10.91 11.16 -15.99
N ASP A 104 -11.20 10.04 -15.34
CA ASP A 104 -11.12 8.68 -15.91
C ASP A 104 -9.71 8.15 -16.23
N GLU A 105 -8.65 8.82 -15.77
CA GLU A 105 -7.30 8.24 -15.76
C GLU A 105 -7.05 7.31 -14.56
N GLU A 106 -6.16 6.33 -14.75
CA GLU A 106 -5.68 5.47 -13.67
C GLU A 106 -4.55 6.12 -12.88
N TYR A 107 -4.77 6.29 -11.58
CA TYR A 107 -3.78 6.76 -10.62
C TYR A 107 -3.17 5.58 -9.87
N ALA A 108 -1.93 5.73 -9.43
CA ALA A 108 -1.22 4.71 -8.68
C ALA A 108 -1.90 4.46 -7.32
N ILE A 109 -2.04 3.19 -6.95
CA ILE A 109 -2.41 2.74 -5.60
C ILE A 109 -1.36 1.77 -5.08
N ARG A 110 -1.06 1.84 -3.78
CA ARG A 110 0.01 1.09 -3.12
C ARG A 110 -0.48 0.38 -1.86
N GLY A 111 0.32 -0.57 -1.38
CA GLY A 111 0.13 -1.23 -0.07
C GLY A 111 -0.63 -2.55 -0.08
N GLY A 112 -1.56 -2.77 -1.02
CA GLY A 112 -2.47 -3.91 -0.89
C GLY A 112 -3.61 -3.62 0.09
N SER A 113 -4.37 -4.64 0.49
CA SER A 113 -5.50 -4.47 1.41
C SER A 113 -5.75 -5.75 2.23
N PHE A 114 -6.72 -5.71 3.15
CA PHE A 114 -7.20 -6.85 3.92
C PHE A 114 -7.76 -8.00 3.04
N LEU A 115 -8.06 -7.74 1.76
CA LEU A 115 -8.48 -8.79 0.82
C LEU A 115 -7.31 -9.52 0.16
N CYS A 116 -6.10 -8.96 0.17
CA CYS A 116 -4.97 -9.53 -0.56
C CYS A 116 -4.54 -10.88 0.03
N HIS A 117 -4.40 -11.89 -0.83
CA HIS A 117 -3.96 -13.24 -0.48
C HIS A 117 -2.89 -13.73 -1.46
N CYS A 118 -1.92 -14.51 -0.99
CA CYS A 118 -0.82 -15.03 -1.81
C CYS A 118 -1.28 -15.82 -3.05
N SER A 119 -2.46 -16.46 -2.99
CA SER A 119 -2.98 -17.28 -4.08
C SER A 119 -3.45 -16.50 -5.31
N TYR A 120 -3.69 -15.19 -5.20
CA TYR A 120 -4.22 -14.39 -6.33
C TYR A 120 -3.71 -12.94 -6.37
N CYS A 121 -3.39 -12.36 -5.21
CA CYS A 121 -2.97 -10.97 -5.08
C CYS A 121 -1.89 -10.82 -4.01
N ASN A 122 -0.66 -11.20 -4.36
CA ASN A 122 0.53 -10.94 -3.53
C ASN A 122 1.02 -9.49 -3.68
N ARG A 123 0.12 -8.52 -3.45
CA ARG A 123 0.40 -7.08 -3.60
C ARG A 123 0.52 -6.33 -2.26
N TYR A 124 0.62 -7.05 -1.15
CA TYR A 124 1.04 -6.51 0.15
C TYR A 124 2.58 -6.48 0.32
N ARG A 125 3.35 -6.61 -0.76
CA ARG A 125 4.80 -6.36 -0.75
C ARG A 125 5.07 -4.88 -0.92
N VAL A 126 6.14 -4.35 -0.32
CA VAL A 126 6.45 -2.91 -0.36
C VAL A 126 6.60 -2.40 -1.81
N ALA A 127 7.24 -3.20 -2.67
CA ALA A 127 7.46 -2.88 -4.08
C ALA A 127 6.22 -3.14 -4.99
N ALA A 128 5.12 -3.66 -4.45
CA ALA A 128 3.96 -3.99 -5.27
C ALA A 128 3.21 -2.71 -5.71
N ARG A 129 2.77 -2.73 -6.97
CA ARG A 129 2.17 -1.60 -7.67
C ARG A 129 0.84 -2.01 -8.27
N ASN A 130 -0.15 -1.13 -8.20
CA ASN A 130 -1.40 -1.25 -8.95
C ASN A 130 -1.91 0.16 -9.30
N GLY A 131 -3.05 0.25 -9.96
CA GLY A 131 -3.73 1.51 -10.17
C GLY A 131 -5.23 1.34 -10.25
N CYS A 132 -5.91 2.47 -10.16
CA CYS A 132 -7.35 2.53 -10.10
C CYS A 132 -7.81 3.83 -10.76
N ILE A 133 -8.96 3.79 -11.42
CA ILE A 133 -9.52 4.94 -12.12
C ILE A 133 -9.91 6.00 -11.08
N SER A 134 -9.61 7.27 -11.35
CA SER A 134 -9.79 8.39 -10.41
C SER A 134 -11.20 8.53 -9.81
N THR A 135 -12.22 8.05 -10.52
CA THR A 135 -13.63 8.09 -10.10
C THR A 135 -14.07 6.85 -9.31
N SER A 136 -13.21 5.83 -9.22
CA SER A 136 -13.55 4.55 -8.57
C SER A 136 -13.40 4.60 -7.06
N THR A 137 -14.31 3.93 -6.37
CA THR A 137 -14.29 3.74 -4.92
C THR A 137 -14.56 2.28 -4.59
N SER A 138 -14.06 1.81 -3.45
CA SER A 138 -14.28 0.44 -2.98
C SER A 138 -14.09 0.37 -1.47
N SER A 139 -14.59 -0.70 -0.84
CA SER A 139 -14.51 -0.90 0.60
C SER A 139 -13.09 -1.14 1.16
N HIS A 140 -12.09 -1.25 0.28
CA HIS A 140 -10.70 -1.58 0.63
C HIS A 140 -9.69 -0.56 0.07
N LEU A 141 -10.15 0.63 -0.28
CA LEU A 141 -9.33 1.70 -0.86
C LEU A 141 -9.49 2.98 -0.06
N GLY A 142 -8.38 3.50 0.43
CA GLY A 142 -8.25 4.74 1.20
C GLY A 142 -7.04 5.56 0.74
N PHE A 143 -6.51 6.39 1.62
CA PHE A 143 -5.35 7.23 1.34
C PHE A 143 -4.69 7.74 2.62
N ARG A 144 -3.45 8.22 2.49
CA ARG A 144 -2.77 9.02 3.51
C ARG A 144 -2.26 10.33 2.92
N CYS A 145 -2.10 11.34 3.77
CA CYS A 145 -1.62 12.65 3.38
C CYS A 145 -0.17 12.87 3.80
N LEU A 146 0.56 13.62 2.99
CA LEU A 146 1.78 14.31 3.38
C LEU A 146 1.45 15.71 3.88
N LYS A 147 2.29 16.20 4.79
CA LYS A 147 2.27 17.56 5.30
C LYS A 147 3.65 18.18 5.08
N GLU A 148 3.66 19.36 4.48
CA GLU A 148 4.82 20.26 4.36
C GLU A 148 5.00 21.09 5.63
#